data_AF-A0A381SG26-F1
#
_entry.id   AF-A0A381SG26-F1
#
_cell.length_a   1.000
_cell.length_b   1.000
_cell.length_c   1.000
_cell.angle_alpha   90.00
_cell.angle_beta   90.00
_cell.angle_gamma   90.00
#
_symmetry.space_group_name_H-M   'P 1'
#
loop_
_entity.id
_entity.type
_entity.pdbx_description
1 polymer ?
#
loop_
_entity_poly.entity_id
_entity_poly.type
_entity_poly.pdbx_seq_one_letter_code
_entity_poly.pdbx_strand_id
1 'polypeptide(L)' 'MIVIGSFTSANSKRLTQLALERNKRSYQVTTAEELDISWFNDCETVGISAGASTPDEIINDVVKHIKIIGRVAEKEIVYE' A
#
# COMPACT_ATOMS: atom_id res chain seq x y z
N MET A 1 0.30 3.41 5.74
CA MET A 1 -0.02 3.69 4.32
C MET A 1 0.85 2.79 3.47
N ILE A 2 0.30 2.08 2.50
CA ILE A 2 1.07 1.30 1.51
C ILE A 2 1.02 2.05 0.18
N VAL A 3 2.19 2.37 -0.37
CA VAL A 3 2.34 2.98 -1.69
C VAL A 3 2.88 1.94 -2.66
N ILE A 4 2.12 1.63 -3.70
CA ILE A 4 2.48 0.60 -4.68
C ILE A 4 3.13 1.29 -5.87
N GLY A 5 4.36 0.90 -6.20
CA GLY A 5 5.05 1.42 -7.37
C GLY A 5 6.56 1.34 -7.29
N SER A 6 7.21 1.42 -8.45
CA SER A 6 8.67 1.30 -8.56
C SER A 6 9.45 2.33 -7.74
N PHE A 7 10.53 1.89 -7.10
CA PHE A 7 11.52 2.78 -6.48
C PHE A 7 12.27 3.66 -7.49
N THR A 8 12.15 3.47 -8.80
CA THR A 8 12.71 4.39 -9.80
C THR A 8 11.72 5.49 -10.22
N SER A 9 10.43 5.34 -9.92
CA SER A 9 9.39 6.30 -10.26
C SER A 9 9.45 7.52 -9.33
N ALA A 10 9.65 8.71 -9.90
CA ALA A 10 9.63 9.96 -9.16
C ALA A 10 8.28 10.20 -8.45
N ASN A 11 7.16 9.87 -9.11
CA ASN A 11 5.83 10.02 -8.53
C ASN A 11 5.63 9.07 -7.34
N SER A 12 5.98 7.79 -7.48
CA SER A 12 5.82 6.81 -6.38
C SER A 12 6.67 7.20 -5.18
N LYS A 13 7.93 7.60 -5.41
CA LYS A 13 8.81 8.15 -4.36
C LYS A 13 8.20 9.37 -3.66
N ARG A 14 7.66 10.32 -4.43
CA ARG A 14 7.07 11.54 -3.87
C ARG A 14 5.84 11.24 -3.02
N LEU A 15 4.97 10.33 -3.47
CA LEU A 15 3.82 9.86 -2.70
C LEU A 15 4.26 9.21 -1.39
N THR A 16 5.25 8.31 -1.42
CA THR A 16 5.81 7.67 -0.22
C THR A 16 6.38 8.70 0.74
N GLN A 17 7.13 9.68 0.25
CA GLN A 17 7.69 10.75 1.08
C GLN A 17 6.59 11.57 1.77
N LEU A 18 5.55 11.98 1.02
CA LEU A 18 4.39 12.69 1.59
C LEU A 18 3.66 11.85 2.64
N ALA A 19 3.50 10.56 2.37
CA ALA A 19 2.88 9.64 3.32
C ALA A 19 3.72 9.53 4.61
N LEU A 20 5.05 9.40 4.49
CA LEU A 20 6.00 9.35 5.62
C LEU A 20 6.06 10.64 6.45
N GLU A 21 5.82 11.79 5.84
CA GLU A 21 5.71 13.08 6.53
C GLU A 21 4.50 13.10 7.49
N ARG A 22 3.38 12.47 7.10
CA ARG A 22 2.14 12.44 7.89
C ARG A 22 1.97 11.19 8.76
N ASN A 23 2.51 10.06 8.32
CA ASN A 23 2.40 8.77 8.97
C ASN A 23 3.74 8.02 8.83
N LYS A 24 4.46 7.85 9.94
CA LYS A 24 5.75 7.14 9.96
C LYS A 24 5.65 5.67 9.59
N ARG A 25 4.46 5.05 9.71
CA ARG A 25 4.16 3.69 9.25
C ARG A 25 3.68 3.72 7.80
N SER A 26 4.50 4.29 6.93
CA SER A 26 4.25 4.35 5.49
C SER A 26 5.36 3.64 4.74
N TYR A 27 4.99 2.75 3.84
CA TYR A 27 5.90 1.84 3.16
C TYR A 27 5.64 1.87 1.67
N GLN A 28 6.69 1.67 0.89
CA GLN A 28 6.60 1.51 -0.56
C GLN A 28 6.93 0.08 -0.92
N VAL A 29 6.11 -0.52 -1.78
CA VAL A 29 6.31 -1.88 -2.30
C VAL A 29 6.15 -1.91 -3.82
N THR A 30 6.87 -2.82 -4.47
CA THR A 30 6.68 -3.09 -5.91
C THR A 30 5.80 -4.29 -6.19
N THR A 31 5.71 -5.24 -5.24
CA THR A 31 4.90 -6.46 -5.32
C THR A 31 4.30 -6.80 -3.97
N ALA A 32 3.37 -7.76 -3.94
CA ALA A 32 2.74 -8.22 -2.69
C ALA A 32 3.71 -8.98 -1.76
N GLU A 33 4.76 -9.59 -2.32
CA GLU A 33 5.76 -10.36 -1.56
C GLU A 33 6.64 -9.49 -0.66
N GLU A 34 6.76 -8.20 -0.97
CA GLU A 34 7.52 -7.24 -0.16
C GLU A 34 6.75 -6.77 1.09
N LEU A 35 5.49 -7.17 1.25
CA LEU A 35 4.70 -6.83 2.43
C LEU A 35 5.21 -7.57 3.68
N ASP A 36 5.57 -6.81 4.70
CA ASP A 36 5.88 -7.36 6.02
C ASP A 36 4.63 -7.37 6.91
N ILE A 37 4.29 -8.55 7.44
CA ILE A 37 3.14 -8.76 8.33
C ILE A 37 3.21 -7.84 9.56
N SER A 38 4.42 -7.57 10.08
CA SER A 38 4.62 -6.73 11.25
C SER A 38 4.16 -5.28 11.04
N TRP A 39 4.10 -4.80 9.79
CA TRP A 39 3.60 -3.47 9.47
C TRP A 39 2.11 -3.28 9.79
N PHE A 40 1.38 -4.38 9.95
CA PHE A 40 -0.07 -4.39 10.18
C PHE A 40 -0.45 -4.69 11.63
N ASN A 41 0.52 -4.93 12.52
CA ASN A 41 0.25 -5.13 13.95
C ASN A 41 -0.41 -3.88 14.56
N ASP A 42 -1.48 -4.09 15.33
CA ASP A 42 -2.25 -3.02 15.97
C ASP A 42 -2.74 -1.93 14.99
N CYS A 43 -3.02 -2.31 13.73
CA CYS A 43 -3.63 -1.43 12.72
C CYS A 43 -5.10 -1.79 12.49
N GLU A 44 -5.99 -0.85 12.78
CA GLU A 44 -7.41 -0.97 12.43
C GLU A 44 -7.69 -0.61 10.97
N THR A 45 -6.85 0.23 10.35
CA THR A 45 -7.07 0.72 8.98
C THR A 45 -5.76 0.82 8.21
N VAL A 46 -5.80 0.40 6.95
CA VAL A 46 -4.68 0.48 6.01
C VAL A 46 -5.10 1.34 4.83
N GLY A 47 -4.44 2.50 4.67
CA GLY A 47 -4.53 3.27 3.44
C GLY A 47 -3.63 2.67 2.35
N ILE A 48 -4.14 2.59 1.13
CA ILE A 48 -3.42 2.09 -0.05
C ILE A 48 -3.47 3.18 -1.13
N SER A 49 -2.36 3.41 -1.81
CA SER A 49 -2.27 4.26 -3.01
C SER A 49 -1.26 3.65 -3.96
N ALA A 50 -1.34 4.00 -5.24
CA ALA A 50 -0.44 3.51 -6.26
C ALA A 50 0.10 4.65 -7.11
N GLY A 51 1.33 4.51 -7.58
CA GLY A 51 1.86 5.39 -8.62
C GLY A 51 1.08 5.21 -9.92
N ALA A 52 0.85 6.30 -10.66
CA ALA A 52 0.04 6.30 -11.89
C ALA A 52 0.50 5.32 -12.99
N SER A 53 1.76 4.86 -12.94
CA SER A 53 2.33 3.90 -13.89
C SER A 53 2.27 2.45 -13.40
N THR A 54 1.60 2.19 -12.29
CA THR A 54 1.54 0.85 -11.68
C THR A 54 0.36 0.08 -12.30
N PRO A 55 0.58 -1.11 -12.89
CA PRO A 55 -0.51 -1.91 -13.44
C PRO A 55 -1.53 -2.34 -12.38
N ASP A 56 -2.80 -2.37 -12.77
CA ASP A 56 -3.91 -2.76 -11.89
C ASP A 56 -3.76 -4.17 -11.32
N GLU A 57 -3.17 -5.10 -12.09
CA GLU A 57 -2.92 -6.48 -11.61
C GLU A 57 -2.03 -6.49 -10.36
N ILE A 58 -0.97 -5.67 -10.35
CA ILE A 58 -0.07 -5.56 -9.19
C ILE A 58 -0.81 -4.90 -8.02
N ILE A 59 -1.59 -3.84 -8.30
CA ILE A 59 -2.38 -3.15 -7.27
C ILE A 59 -3.35 -4.14 -6.60
N ASN A 60 -4.09 -4.90 -7.41
CA ASN A 60 -5.06 -5.88 -6.95
C ASN A 60 -4.42 -7.02 -6.16
N ASP A 61 -3.25 -7.50 -6.57
CA ASP A 61 -2.54 -8.57 -5.85
C ASP A 61 -2.06 -8.13 -4.46
N VAL A 62 -1.53 -6.90 -4.35
CA VAL A 62 -1.16 -6.29 -3.07
C VAL A 62 -2.39 -6.11 -2.17
N VAL A 63 -3.48 -5.56 -2.71
CA VAL A 63 -4.74 -5.37 -1.96
C VAL A 63 -5.26 -6.72 -1.43
N LYS A 64 -5.21 -7.77 -2.26
CA LYS A 64 -5.62 -9.12 -1.87
C LYS A 64 -4.77 -9.67 -0.74
N HIS A 65 -3.46 -9.53 -0.80
CA HIS A 65 -2.56 -9.95 0.27
C HIS A 65 -2.82 -9.20 1.57
N ILE A 66 -3.02 -7.89 1.53
CA ILE A 66 -3.35 -7.09 2.72
C ILE A 66 -4.66 -7.58 3.35
N LYS A 67 -5.69 -7.88 2.54
CA LYS A 67 -6.96 -8.43 3.06
C LYS A 67 -6.77 -9.77 3.76
N ILE A 68 -5.90 -10.64 3.23
CA ILE A 68 -5.56 -11.93 3.84
C ILE A 68 -4.84 -11.72 5.18
N ILE A 69 -3.82 -10.85 5.21
CA ILE A 69 -3.04 -10.55 6.43
C ILE A 69 -3.94 -9.97 7.52
N GLY A 70 -4.73 -8.96 7.18
CA GLY A 70 -5.61 -8.26 8.13
C GLY A 70 -6.88 -9.02 8.50
N ARG A 71 -7.12 -10.20 7.90
CA ARG A 71 -8.38 -10.95 8.02
C ARG A 71 -9.60 -10.05 7.82
N VAL A 72 -9.49 -9.14 6.85
CA VAL A 72 -10.48 -8.07 6.64
C VAL A 72 -11.80 -8.70 6.19
N ALA A 73 -12.81 -8.63 7.06
CA ALA A 73 -14.19 -9.05 6.77
C ALA A 73 -15.06 -7.88 6.27
N GLU A 74 -14.58 -6.64 6.43
CA GLU A 74 -15.34 -5.41 6.21
C GLU A 74 -14.97 -4.63 4.94
N LYS A 75 -15.82 -3.62 4.68
CA LYS A 75 -16.01 -2.81 3.49
C LYS A 75 -14.72 -2.20 2.93
N GLU A 76 -14.47 -2.43 1.65
CA GLU A 76 -13.53 -1.65 0.85
C GLU A 76 -14.20 -0.36 0.38
N ILE A 77 -13.52 0.78 0.56
CA ILE A 77 -13.96 2.08 0.05
C ILE A 77 -12.91 2.53 -0.96
N VAL A 78 -13.31 2.60 -2.22
CA VAL A 78 -12.48 3.07 -3.33
C VAL A 78 -12.85 4.52 -3.62
N TYR A 79 -11.84 5.38 -3.74
CA TYR A 79 -11.98 6.76 -4.15
C TYR A 79 -11.36 6.91 -5.55
N GLU A 80 -12.10 7.51 -6.48
CA GLU A 80 -11.62 7.89 -7.83
C GLU A 80 -11.08 9.32 -7.85
#